data_AF-A0A376MP03-F1
#
_entry.id   AF-A0A376MP03-F1
#
_cell.length_a   1.000
_cell.length_b   1.000
_cell.length_c   1.000
_cell.angle_alpha   90.00
_cell.angle_beta   90.00
_cell.angle_gamma   90.00
#
_symmetry.space_group_name_H-M   'P 1'
#
loop_
_entity.id
_entity.type
_entity.pdbx_description
1 polymer ?
#
loop_
_entity_poly.entity_id
_entity_poly.type
_entity_poly.pdbx_seq_one_letter_code
_entity_poly.pdbx_strand_id
1 'polypeptide(L)'
;MTKPVSISKKPRKQHTPEFRNEALKLAERIGVAATARELSLYESQLYAWLSKQQQQMSSSERESELAAENVRLKRQLAEQAEELAILQKAATYFAKRLK
;
A
#
# COMPACT_ATOMS: atom_id res chain seq x y z
N MET A 1 7.45 -41.43 -28.42
CA MET A 1 7.65 -39.97 -28.30
C MET A 1 6.29 -39.31 -28.18
N THR A 2 5.94 -38.75 -27.02
CA THR A 2 4.65 -38.06 -26.80
C THR A 2 4.80 -36.59 -27.16
N LYS A 3 3.96 -36.10 -28.08
CA LYS A 3 3.97 -34.69 -28.52
C LYS A 3 3.30 -33.80 -27.45
N PRO A 4 3.85 -32.62 -27.13
CA PRO A 4 3.23 -31.70 -26.18
C PRO A 4 2.02 -31.00 -26.82
N VAL A 5 0.86 -31.07 -26.16
CA VAL A 5 -0.35 -30.33 -26.54
C VAL A 5 -0.20 -28.87 -26.14
N SER A 6 -0.19 -27.97 -27.12
CA SER A 6 -0.20 -26.52 -26.87
C SER A 6 -1.59 -26.07 -26.45
N ILE A 7 -1.79 -25.82 -25.15
CA ILE A 7 -3.03 -25.22 -24.64
C ILE A 7 -3.01 -23.73 -24.97
N SER A 8 -3.75 -23.32 -26.00
CA SER A 8 -3.97 -21.88 -26.27
C SER A 8 -4.83 -21.29 -25.14
N LYS A 9 -4.27 -20.36 -24.37
CA LYS A 9 -4.99 -19.68 -23.28
C LYS A 9 -5.86 -18.57 -23.89
N LYS A 10 -7.18 -18.69 -23.75
CA LYS A 10 -8.11 -17.61 -24.13
C LYS A 10 -7.75 -16.33 -23.35
N PRO A 11 -7.73 -15.15 -24.00
CA PRO A 11 -7.45 -13.90 -23.31
C PRO A 11 -8.52 -13.64 -22.25
N ARG A 12 -8.09 -13.34 -21.01
CA ARG A 12 -9.03 -13.06 -19.91
C ARG A 12 -9.75 -11.75 -20.19
N LYS A 13 -11.07 -11.72 -19.99
CA LYS A 13 -11.85 -10.48 -20.02
C LYS A 13 -11.31 -9.53 -18.94
N GLN A 14 -10.84 -8.36 -19.34
CA GLN A 14 -10.41 -7.32 -18.41
C GLN A 14 -11.55 -6.33 -18.22
N HIS A 15 -11.93 -6.08 -16.98
CA HIS A 15 -12.89 -5.03 -16.62
C HIS A 15 -12.14 -3.74 -16.32
N THR A 16 -12.68 -2.60 -16.76
CA THR A 16 -12.15 -1.27 -16.43
C THR A 16 -12.26 -1.00 -14.93
N PRO A 17 -11.39 -0.15 -14.35
CA PRO A 17 -11.45 0.17 -12.94
C PRO A 17 -12.78 0.85 -12.55
N GLU A 18 -13.35 1.67 -13.41
CA GLU A 18 -14.64 2.34 -13.20
C GLU A 18 -15.76 1.32 -13.06
N PHE A 19 -15.82 0.33 -13.96
CA PHE A 19 -16.82 -0.74 -13.91
C PHE A 19 -16.70 -1.57 -12.64
N ARG A 20 -15.47 -1.88 -12.21
CA ARG A 20 -15.26 -2.62 -10.95
C ARG A 20 -15.78 -1.81 -9.76
N ASN A 21 -15.50 -0.51 -9.71
CA ASN A 21 -15.95 0.36 -8.63
C ASN A 21 -17.48 0.47 -8.59
N GLU A 22 -18.13 0.60 -9.74
CA GLU A 22 -19.59 0.61 -9.83
C GLU A 22 -20.21 -0.72 -9.42
N ALA A 23 -19.61 -1.85 -9.85
CA ALA A 23 -20.05 -3.18 -9.45
C ALA A 23 -19.91 -3.40 -7.93
N LEU A 24 -18.85 -2.88 -7.31
CA LEU A 24 -18.67 -2.94 -5.86
C LEU A 24 -19.70 -2.08 -5.11
N LYS A 25 -19.96 -0.86 -5.59
CA LYS A 25 -21.03 0.00 -5.03
C LYS A 25 -22.42 -0.63 -5.15
N LEU A 26 -22.68 -1.34 -6.25
CA LEU A 26 -23.93 -2.07 -6.42
C LEU A 26 -23.99 -3.25 -5.44
N ALA A 27 -22.89 -3.99 -5.28
CA ALA A 27 -22.79 -5.09 -4.33
C ALA A 27 -23.00 -4.66 -2.87
N GLU A 28 -22.64 -3.45 -2.49
CA GLU A 28 -22.95 -2.88 -1.16
C GLU A 28 -24.46 -2.66 -0.96
N ARG A 29 -25.21 -2.36 -2.02
CA ARG A 29 -26.65 -2.04 -1.94
C ARG A 29 -27.55 -3.25 -2.01
N ILE A 30 -27.26 -4.18 -2.94
CA ILE A 30 -28.14 -5.34 -3.22
C ILE A 30 -27.49 -6.69 -2.86
N GLY A 31 -26.20 -6.68 -2.48
CA GLY A 31 -25.44 -7.88 -2.16
C GLY A 31 -24.68 -8.46 -3.36
N VAL A 32 -23.64 -9.24 -3.05
CA VAL A 32 -22.71 -9.82 -4.04
C VAL A 32 -23.41 -10.77 -5.01
N ALA A 33 -24.26 -11.67 -4.50
CA ALA A 33 -24.95 -12.66 -5.32
C ALA A 33 -26.00 -12.04 -6.26
N ALA A 34 -26.71 -11.00 -5.83
CA ALA A 34 -27.65 -10.28 -6.68
C ALA A 34 -26.91 -9.52 -7.79
N THR A 35 -25.84 -8.81 -7.42
CA THR A 35 -24.99 -8.05 -8.34
C THR A 35 -24.31 -8.93 -9.38
N ALA A 36 -23.82 -10.11 -8.98
CA ALA A 36 -23.22 -11.07 -9.90
C ALA A 36 -24.21 -11.52 -10.98
N ARG A 37 -25.47 -11.78 -10.60
CA ARG A 37 -26.53 -12.14 -11.54
C ARG A 37 -26.88 -10.99 -12.49
N GLU A 38 -27.03 -9.78 -11.95
CA GLU A 38 -27.37 -8.58 -12.74
C GLU A 38 -26.28 -8.22 -13.75
N LEU A 39 -25.01 -8.28 -13.35
CA LEU A 39 -23.87 -7.94 -14.19
C LEU A 39 -23.35 -9.13 -15.01
N SER A 40 -23.98 -10.31 -14.91
CA SER A 40 -23.53 -11.56 -15.53
C SER A 40 -22.05 -11.87 -15.24
N LEU A 41 -21.64 -11.66 -14.00
CA LEU A 41 -20.29 -11.92 -13.48
C LEU A 41 -20.29 -13.16 -12.59
N TYR A 42 -19.11 -13.75 -12.39
CA TYR A 42 -18.96 -14.75 -11.35
C TYR A 42 -18.85 -14.08 -9.98
N GLU A 43 -19.55 -14.60 -8.97
CA GLU A 43 -19.47 -14.07 -7.58
C GLU A 43 -18.03 -14.03 -7.07
N SER A 44 -17.20 -15.01 -7.46
CA SER A 44 -15.77 -15.07 -7.13
C SER A 44 -14.99 -13.86 -7.63
N GLN A 45 -15.39 -13.23 -8.75
CA GLN A 45 -14.75 -12.01 -9.24
C GLN A 45 -15.04 -10.82 -8.32
N LEU A 46 -16.28 -10.69 -7.85
CA LEU A 46 -16.67 -9.63 -6.92
C LEU A 46 -15.97 -9.79 -5.57
N TYR A 47 -15.90 -11.01 -5.02
CA TYR A 47 -15.14 -11.28 -3.79
C TYR A 47 -13.64 -10.97 -3.95
N ALA A 48 -13.04 -11.33 -5.09
CA ALA A 48 -11.65 -11.00 -5.37
C ALA A 48 -11.41 -9.49 -5.45
N TRP A 49 -12.36 -8.73 -6.02
CA TRP A 49 -12.27 -7.27 -6.08
C TRP A 49 -12.44 -6.63 -4.70
N LEU A 50 -13.39 -7.09 -3.88
CA LEU A 50 -13.57 -6.65 -2.49
C LEU A 50 -12.31 -6.89 -1.67
N SER A 51 -11.76 -8.09 -1.72
CA SER A 51 -10.53 -8.44 -1.00
C SER A 51 -9.36 -7.54 -1.41
N LYS A 52 -9.22 -7.28 -2.73
CA LYS A 52 -8.19 -6.39 -3.24
C LYS A 52 -8.38 -4.94 -2.79
N GLN A 53 -9.62 -4.44 -2.78
CA GLN A 53 -9.93 -3.09 -2.30
C GLN A 53 -9.58 -2.96 -0.82
N GLN A 54 -9.98 -3.93 0.00
CA GLN A 54 -9.68 -3.93 1.43
C GLN A 54 -8.17 -3.95 1.71
N GLN A 55 -7.42 -4.75 0.94
CA GLN A 55 -5.95 -4.79 1.05
C GLN A 55 -5.30 -3.47 0.64
N GLN A 56 -5.85 -2.79 -0.37
CA GLN A 56 -5.34 -1.46 -0.77
C GLN A 56 -5.61 -0.40 0.29
N MET A 57 -6.78 -0.43 0.94
CA MET A 57 -7.09 0.48 2.03
C MET A 57 -6.15 0.25 3.23
N SER A 58 -5.98 -1.00 3.66
CA SER A 58 -5.10 -1.30 4.81
C SER A 58 -3.62 -1.04 4.54
N SER A 59 -3.15 -1.25 3.30
CA SER A 59 -1.80 -0.85 2.92
C SER A 59 -1.63 0.67 2.90
N SER A 60 -2.60 1.41 2.38
CA SER A 60 -2.58 2.88 2.38
C SER A 60 -2.55 3.46 3.80
N GLU A 61 -3.31 2.90 4.74
CA GLU A 61 -3.31 3.32 6.14
C GLU A 61 -1.93 3.09 6.78
N ARG A 62 -1.37 1.89 6.60
CA ARG A 62 -0.04 1.55 7.09
C ARG A 62 1.05 2.44 6.49
N GLU A 63 0.96 2.76 5.20
CA GLU A 63 1.89 3.67 4.54
C GLU A 63 1.83 5.09 5.14
N SER A 64 0.63 5.57 5.45
CA SER A 64 0.44 6.87 6.12
C SER A 64 1.05 6.89 7.52
N GLU A 65 0.84 5.83 8.32
CA GLU A 65 1.44 5.70 9.65
C GLU A 65 2.98 5.68 9.58
N LEU A 66 3.54 4.90 8.64
CA LEU A 66 4.98 4.85 8.42
C LEU A 66 5.55 6.20 7.98
N ALA A 67 4.82 6.98 7.17
CA ALA A 67 5.22 8.31 6.76
C ALA A 67 5.28 9.28 7.96
N ALA A 68 4.26 9.24 8.83
CA ALA A 68 4.22 10.05 10.05
C ALA A 68 5.40 9.71 10.99
N GLU A 69 5.67 8.43 11.20
CA GLU A 69 6.81 7.99 12.00
C GLU A 69 8.15 8.40 11.38
N ASN A 70 8.27 8.36 10.04
CA ASN A 70 9.47 8.82 9.34
C ASN A 70 9.75 10.31 9.59
N VAL A 71 8.72 11.16 9.57
CA VAL A 71 8.85 12.59 9.87
C VAL A 71 9.34 12.79 11.30
N ARG A 72 8.75 12.08 12.26
CA ARG A 72 9.16 12.12 13.67
C ARG A 72 10.62 11.70 13.84
N LEU A 73 11.03 10.57 13.27
CA LEU A 73 12.39 10.07 13.37
C LEU A 73 13.41 11.02 12.73
N LYS A 74 13.09 11.60 11.58
CA LYS A 74 13.95 12.61 10.93
C LYS A 74 14.14 13.85 11.80
N ARG A 75 13.09 14.31 12.50
CA ARG A 75 13.20 15.41 13.44
C ARG A 75 14.11 15.07 14.62
N GLN A 76 13.94 13.89 15.22
CA GLN A 76 14.80 13.45 16.32
C GLN A 76 16.26 13.31 15.89
N LEU A 77 16.51 12.79 14.69
CA LEU A 77 17.86 12.72 14.12
C LEU A 77 18.49 14.10 13.94
N ALA A 78 17.70 15.10 13.50
CA ALA A 78 18.18 16.47 13.36
C ALA A 78 18.53 17.09 14.73
N GLU A 79 17.64 16.96 15.73
CA GLU A 79 17.88 17.44 17.10
C GLU A 79 19.13 16.80 17.71
N GLN A 80 19.30 15.48 17.57
CA GLN A 80 20.49 14.78 18.05
C GLN A 80 21.77 15.22 17.34
N ALA A 81 21.71 15.46 16.03
CA ALA A 81 22.87 15.94 15.27
C ALA A 81 23.31 17.33 15.74
N GLU A 82 22.37 18.21 16.06
CA GLU A 82 22.65 19.53 16.63
C GLU A 82 23.29 19.42 18.02
N GLU A 83 22.75 18.59 18.91
CA GLU A 83 23.32 18.35 20.24
C GLU A 83 24.76 17.85 20.17
N LEU A 84 25.03 16.86 19.30
CA LEU A 84 26.37 16.33 19.09
C LEU A 84 27.33 17.41 18.56
N ALA A 85 26.88 18.26 17.64
CA ALA A 85 27.67 19.35 17.11
C ALA A 85 28.03 20.37 18.21
N ILE A 86 27.09 20.70 19.10
CA ILE A 86 27.33 21.60 20.24
C ILE A 86 28.35 20.98 21.21
N LEU A 87 28.16 19.71 21.58
CA LEU A 87 29.07 19.01 22.49
C LEU A 87 30.49 18.91 21.92
N GLN A 88 30.62 18.61 20.63
CA GLN A 88 31.91 18.56 19.95
C GLN A 88 32.58 19.94 19.94
N LYS A 89 31.82 21.00 19.65
CA LYS A 89 32.34 22.38 19.68
C LYS A 89 32.82 22.75 21.10
N ALA A 90 32.06 22.42 22.14
CA ALA A 90 32.45 22.64 23.52
C ALA A 90 33.74 21.87 23.88
N ALA A 91 33.81 20.58 23.56
CA ALA A 91 34.98 19.75 23.80
C ALA A 91 36.24 20.34 23.12
N THR A 92 36.13 20.80 21.87
CA THR A 92 37.27 21.44 21.18
C THR A 92 37.70 22.76 21.84
N TYR A 93 36.76 23.57 22.33
CA TYR A 93 37.08 24.80 23.04
C TYR A 93 37.81 24.52 24.35
N PHE A 94 37.32 23.58 25.16
CA PHE A 94 37.97 23.20 26.42
C PHE A 94 39.37 22.59 26.19
N ALA A 95 39.52 21.70 25.20
CA ALA A 95 40.81 21.11 24.87
C ALA A 95 41.86 22.15 24.43
N LYS A 96 41.44 23.24 23.75
CA LYS A 96 42.34 24.34 23.37
C LYS A 96 42.80 25.20 24.56
N ARG A 97 41.98 25.32 25.61
CA ARG A 97 42.25 26.17 26.79
C ARG A 97 43.04 25.43 27.89
N LEU A 98 43.18 24.11 27.78
CA LEU A 98 43.95 23.27 28.71
C LEU A 98 45.45 23.19 28.37
N LYS A 99 45.88 23.87 27.30
CA LYS A 99 47.28 24.12 26.94
C LYS A 99 47.65 25.56 27.28
#